data_AF-R6M4G1-F1
#
_entry.id   AF-R6M4G1-F1
#
_cell.length_a   1.000
_cell.length_b   1.000
_cell.length_c   1.000
_cell.angle_alpha   90.00
_cell.angle_beta   90.00
_cell.angle_gamma   90.00
#
_symmetry.space_group_name_H-M   'P 1'
#
loop_
_entity.id
_entity.type
_entity.pdbx_description
1 polymer ?
#
loop_
_entity_poly.entity_id
_entity_poly.type
_entity_poly.pdbx_seq_one_letter_code
_entity_poly.pdbx_strand_id
1 'polypeptide(L)'
;MVLEQKEMDVIKELQTQEKSCVEKYRRYKEQACDMELKNLFEKIEKLEQKHYDTLGKVLEGEVPECNCNDDDGKDYEPPVTYTPADNSETLRLITVKIKRQTVF
;
A
#
# COMPACT_ATOMS: atom_id res chain seq x y z
N MET A 1 -3.40 -24.44 4.13
CA MET A 1 -2.21 -23.98 4.88
C MET A 1 -2.44 -24.38 6.33
N VAL A 2 -1.47 -24.98 7.03
CA VAL A 2 -1.61 -25.30 8.46
C VAL A 2 -0.57 -24.44 9.18
N LEU A 3 -1.04 -23.44 9.93
CA LEU A 3 -0.17 -22.56 10.71
C LEU A 3 0.27 -23.28 11.97
N GLU A 4 1.56 -23.20 12.31
CA GLU A 4 2.06 -23.72 13.58
C GLU A 4 1.58 -22.84 14.75
N GLN A 5 1.47 -23.40 15.96
CA GLN A 5 0.95 -22.72 17.15
C GLN A 5 1.63 -21.35 17.39
N LYS A 6 2.95 -21.28 17.19
CA LYS A 6 3.73 -20.05 17.37
C LYS A 6 3.39 -18.99 16.32
N GLU A 7 3.12 -19.39 15.09
CA GLU A 7 2.74 -18.47 14.01
C GLU A 7 1.35 -17.89 14.28
N MET A 8 0.41 -18.72 14.75
CA MET A 8 -0.92 -18.27 15.15
C MET A 8 -0.87 -17.25 16.29
N ASP A 9 -0.01 -17.48 17.29
CA ASP A 9 0.14 -16.58 18.43
C ASP A 9 0.73 -15.22 18.00
N VAL A 10 1.75 -15.22 17.13
CA VAL A 10 2.31 -13.99 16.55
C VAL A 10 1.28 -13.23 15.73
N ILE A 11 0.48 -13.92 14.91
CA ILE A 11 -0.55 -13.27 14.08
C ILE A 11 -1.66 -12.66 14.96
N LYS A 12 -2.05 -13.32 16.07
CA LYS A 12 -2.99 -12.75 17.05
C LYS A 12 -2.43 -11.53 17.77
N GLU A 13 -1.14 -11.55 18.10
CA GLU A 13 -0.46 -10.40 18.70
C GLU A 13 -0.45 -9.22 17.72
N LEU A 14 -0.08 -9.46 16.46
CA LEU A 14 -0.16 -8.46 15.39
C LEU A 14 -1.58 -7.92 15.22
N GLN A 15 -2.59 -8.79 15.21
CA GLN A 15 -3.99 -8.38 15.12
C GLN A 15 -4.39 -7.47 16.31
N THR A 16 -3.91 -7.77 17.52
CA THR A 16 -4.16 -6.93 18.71
C THR A 16 -3.46 -5.58 18.61
N GLN A 17 -2.27 -5.55 18.02
CA GLN A 17 -1.53 -4.32 17.73
C GLN A 17 -2.28 -3.45 16.71
N GLU A 18 -2.77 -4.03 15.61
CA GLU A 18 -3.55 -3.28 14.61
C GLU A 18 -4.82 -2.69 15.19
N LYS A 19 -5.51 -3.43 16.06
CA LYS A 19 -6.68 -2.91 16.79
C LYS A 19 -6.33 -1.68 17.64
N SER A 20 -5.15 -1.68 18.26
CA SER A 20 -4.67 -0.55 19.04
C SER A 20 -4.33 0.66 18.15
N CYS A 21 -3.80 0.42 16.95
CA CYS A 21 -3.57 1.44 15.94
C CYS A 21 -4.87 2.10 15.46
N VAL A 22 -5.92 1.31 15.16
CA VAL A 22 -7.24 1.82 14.78
C VAL A 22 -7.79 2.78 15.85
N GLU A 23 -7.80 2.36 17.11
CA GLU A 23 -8.30 3.19 18.22
C GLU A 23 -7.46 4.47 18.42
N LYS A 24 -6.14 4.39 18.22
CA LYS A 24 -5.25 5.55 18.32
C LYS A 24 -5.58 6.60 17.26
N TYR A 25 -5.75 6.19 16.01
CA TYR A 25 -6.08 7.12 14.93
C TYR A 25 -7.51 7.63 15.02
N ARG A 26 -8.46 6.83 15.51
CA ARG A 26 -9.81 7.28 15.83
C ARG A 26 -9.80 8.42 16.85
N ARG A 27 -9.05 8.27 17.95
CA ARG A 27 -8.87 9.32 18.97
C ARG A 27 -8.21 10.57 18.42
N TYR A 28 -7.21 10.43 17.55
CA TYR A 28 -6.55 11.58 16.93
C TYR A 28 -7.45 12.29 15.91
N LYS A 29 -8.30 11.58 15.18
CA LYS A 29 -9.34 12.17 14.33
C LYS A 29 -10.31 13.02 15.14
N GLU A 30 -10.74 12.54 16.30
CA GLU A 30 -11.65 13.26 17.20
C GLU A 30 -11.01 14.51 17.81
N GLN A 31 -9.71 14.45 18.14
CA GLN A 31 -8.97 15.55 18.73
C GLN A 31 -8.42 16.55 17.71
N ALA A 32 -8.26 16.15 16.45
CA ALA A 32 -7.81 17.04 15.40
C ALA A 32 -8.83 18.18 15.21
N CYS A 33 -8.37 19.42 15.16
CA CYS A 33 -9.21 20.55 14.77
C CYS A 33 -9.12 20.83 13.26
N ASP A 34 -7.99 20.49 12.65
CA ASP A 34 -7.71 20.67 11.24
C ASP A 34 -8.43 19.63 10.38
N MET A 35 -9.05 20.07 9.28
CA MET A 35 -9.89 19.23 8.44
C MET A 35 -9.08 18.26 7.56
N GLU A 36 -7.90 18.67 7.09
CA GLU A 36 -7.00 17.80 6.33
C GLU A 36 -6.43 16.71 7.24
N LEU A 37 -6.09 17.07 8.47
CA LEU A 37 -5.58 16.13 9.47
C LEU A 37 -6.66 15.11 9.89
N LYS A 38 -7.92 15.53 10.01
CA LYS A 38 -9.06 14.62 10.21
C LYS A 38 -9.21 13.62 9.06
N ASN A 39 -9.19 14.11 7.82
CA ASN A 39 -9.30 13.26 6.64
C ASN A 39 -8.14 12.26 6.56
N LEU A 40 -6.93 12.70 6.90
CA LEU A 40 -5.75 11.83 6.95
C LEU A 40 -5.91 10.74 8.02
N PHE A 41 -6.30 11.09 9.25
CA PHE A 41 -6.52 10.11 10.29
C PHE A 41 -7.68 9.15 9.98
N GLU A 42 -8.74 9.61 9.33
CA GLU A 42 -9.81 8.74 8.85
C GLU A 42 -9.32 7.75 7.79
N LYS A 43 -8.48 8.20 6.85
CA LYS A 43 -7.88 7.33 5.84
C LYS A 43 -7.00 6.25 6.50
N ILE A 44 -6.17 6.66 7.46
CA ILE A 44 -5.30 5.72 8.19
C ILE A 44 -6.14 4.74 9.02
N GLU A 45 -7.14 5.21 9.78
CA GLU A 45 -8.08 4.37 10.54
C GLU A 45 -8.69 3.26 9.67
N LYS A 46 -9.15 3.61 8.46
CA LYS A 46 -9.71 2.63 7.50
C LYS A 46 -8.68 1.63 6.98
N LEU A 47 -7.44 2.08 6.75
CA LEU A 47 -6.35 1.20 6.30
C LEU A 47 -5.98 0.20 7.40
N GLU A 48 -5.83 0.65 8.65
CA GLU A 48 -5.52 -0.24 9.77
C GLU A 48 -6.68 -1.21 10.07
N GLN A 49 -7.93 -0.78 9.88
CA GLN A 49 -9.08 -1.69 9.98
C GLN A 49 -9.00 -2.80 8.92
N LYS A 50 -8.61 -2.46 7.69
CA LYS A 50 -8.37 -3.45 6.63
C LYS A 50 -7.23 -4.40 7.01
N HIS A 51 -6.15 -3.92 7.63
CA HIS A 51 -5.06 -4.77 8.11
C HIS A 51 -5.56 -5.75 9.19
N TYR A 52 -6.31 -5.26 10.18
CA TYR A 52 -6.92 -6.08 11.23
C TYR A 52 -7.81 -7.20 10.65
N ASP A 53 -8.69 -6.86 9.71
CA ASP A 53 -9.60 -7.82 9.07
C ASP A 53 -8.82 -8.85 8.24
N THR A 54 -7.76 -8.40 7.56
CA THR A 54 -6.87 -9.27 6.77
C THR A 54 -6.15 -10.28 7.66
N LEU A 55 -5.62 -9.86 8.82
CA LEU A 55 -4.99 -10.77 9.79
C LEU A 55 -5.98 -11.79 10.35
N GLY A 56 -7.26 -11.40 10.53
CA GLY A 56 -8.33 -12.32 10.93
C GLY A 56 -8.55 -13.43 9.91
N LYS A 57 -8.62 -13.10 8.61
CA LYS A 57 -8.74 -14.08 7.53
C LYS A 57 -7.55 -15.04 7.47
N VAL A 58 -6.33 -14.52 7.69
CA VAL A 58 -5.12 -15.35 7.76
C VAL A 58 -5.21 -16.35 8.92
N LEU A 59 -5.72 -15.92 10.09
CA LEU A 59 -5.94 -16.82 11.24
C LEU A 59 -6.99 -17.90 10.97
N GLU A 60 -8.00 -17.59 10.17
CA GLU A 60 -9.03 -18.53 9.73
C GLU A 60 -8.52 -19.50 8.64
N GLY A 61 -7.29 -19.29 8.15
CA GLY A 61 -6.65 -20.11 7.13
C GLY A 61 -7.01 -19.71 5.70
N GLU A 62 -7.70 -18.58 5.51
CA GLU A 62 -7.91 -17.97 4.20
C GLU A 62 -6.67 -17.17 3.80
N VAL A 63 -6.21 -17.36 2.56
CA VAL A 63 -5.19 -16.51 1.97
C VAL A 63 -5.91 -15.25 1.47
N PRO A 64 -5.66 -14.07 2.06
CA PRO A 64 -6.29 -12.84 1.57
C PRO A 64 -5.86 -12.59 0.13
N GLU A 65 -6.79 -12.12 -0.71
CA GLU A 65 -6.44 -11.58 -2.01
C GLU A 65 -5.53 -10.37 -1.80
N CYS A 66 -4.22 -10.60 -1.93
CA CYS A 66 -3.26 -9.52 -2.08
C CYS A 66 -3.52 -8.93 -3.46
N ASN A 67 -4.25 -7.82 -3.53
CA ASN A 67 -4.33 -7.05 -4.76
C ASN A 67 -2.97 -6.38 -4.97
N CYS A 68 -2.01 -7.14 -5.50
CA CYS A 68 -0.71 -6.67 -5.96
C CYS A 68 -0.79 -5.94 -7.31
N ASN A 69 -2.00 -5.63 -7.77
CA ASN A 69 -2.24 -4.69 -8.86
C ASN A 69 -2.44 -3.29 -8.25
N ASP A 70 -1.33 -2.65 -7.88
CA ASP A 70 -1.26 -1.22 -7.57
C ASP A 70 -1.57 -0.43 -8.86
N ASP A 71 -2.86 -0.28 -9.19
CA ASP A 71 -3.33 0.48 -10.35
C ASP A 71 -2.96 1.98 -10.26
N ASP A 72 -2.49 2.47 -9.09
CA ASP A 72 -1.91 3.81 -8.92
C ASP A 72 -0.73 4.08 -9.88
N GLY A 73 -0.05 3.03 -10.37
CA GLY A 73 1.00 3.16 -11.38
C GLY A 73 0.50 3.23 -12.82
N LYS A 74 -0.76 2.85 -13.11
CA LYS A 74 -1.28 2.82 -14.48
C LYS A 74 -1.47 4.22 -15.07
N ASP A 75 -1.94 5.16 -14.25
CA ASP A 75 -2.18 6.54 -14.64
C ASP A 75 -1.04 7.49 -14.21
N TYR A 76 0.11 6.94 -13.83
CA TYR A 76 1.29 7.74 -13.53
C TYR A 76 1.89 8.33 -14.81
N GLU A 77 1.43 9.52 -15.19
CA GLU A 77 2.07 10.38 -16.17
C GLU A 77 3.04 11.35 -15.44
N PRO A 78 4.34 11.05 -15.36
CA PRO A 78 5.28 11.97 -14.73
C PRO A 78 5.34 13.29 -15.53
N PRO A 79 5.30 14.46 -14.87
CA PRO A 79 5.48 15.72 -15.56
C PRO A 79 6.87 15.73 -16.23
N VAL A 80 6.88 15.83 -17.56
CA VAL A 80 8.10 15.84 -18.39
C VAL A 80 8.89 17.11 -18.06
N THR A 81 9.85 17.00 -17.14
CA THR A 81 10.73 18.09 -16.73
C THR A 81 12.02 18.16 -17.56
N TYR A 82 12.23 17.20 -18.46
CA TYR A 82 13.32 17.24 -19.43
C TYR A 82 12.91 18.08 -20.63
N THR A 83 13.31 19.34 -20.61
CA THR A 83 13.31 20.18 -21.81
C THR A 83 14.25 19.56 -22.84
N PRO A 84 13.84 19.36 -24.11
CA PRO A 84 14.69 18.80 -25.15
C PRO A 84 15.66 19.87 -25.65
N ALA A 85 16.62 20.24 -24.81
CA ALA A 85 17.84 20.90 -25.24
C ALA A 85 18.94 19.83 -25.30
N ASP A 86 19.14 19.31 -26.50
CA ASP A 86 20.37 18.64 -26.96
C ASP A 86 20.77 17.30 -26.29
N ASN A 87 20.20 16.18 -26.76
CA ASN A 87 20.95 14.92 -26.97
C ASN A 87 20.10 13.84 -27.68
N SER A 88 20.32 13.69 -28.99
CA SER A 88 19.67 12.70 -29.84
C SER A 88 20.02 11.23 -29.51
N GLU A 89 21.00 11.00 -28.64
CA GLU A 89 21.45 9.66 -28.21
C GLU A 89 20.56 9.06 -27.10
N THR A 90 20.03 9.89 -26.20
CA THR A 90 19.33 9.44 -24.99
C THR A 90 17.94 8.88 -25.31
N LEU A 91 17.22 9.52 -26.24
CA LEU A 91 15.91 9.05 -26.72
C LEU A 91 16.03 7.70 -27.44
N ARG A 92 17.10 7.48 -28.22
CA ARG A 92 17.34 6.20 -28.90
C ARG A 92 17.57 5.06 -27.91
N LEU A 93 18.32 5.30 -26.84
CA LEU A 93 18.54 4.30 -25.79
C LEU A 93 17.25 3.98 -25.01
N ILE A 94 16.40 4.98 -24.74
CA ILE A 94 15.13 4.78 -24.04
C ILE A 94 14.17 3.95 -24.91
N THR A 95 14.02 4.27 -26.21
CA THR A 95 13.14 3.51 -27.11
C THR A 95 13.61 2.07 -27.31
N VAL A 96 14.93 1.83 -27.38
CA VAL A 96 15.48 0.48 -27.52
C VAL A 96 15.28 -0.35 -26.24
N LYS A 97 15.44 0.25 -25.05
CA LYS A 97 15.22 -0.45 -23.78
C LYS A 97 13.75 -0.84 -23.57
N ILE A 98 12.82 0.07 -23.86
CA ILE A 98 11.38 -0.22 -23.71
C ILE A 98 10.95 -1.35 -24.64
N LYS A 99 11.35 -1.33 -25.93
CA LYS A 99 11.02 -2.41 -26.87
C LYS A 99 11.64 -3.77 -26.52
N ARG A 100 12.78 -3.79 -25.82
CA ARG A 100 13.42 -5.05 -25.40
C ARG A 100 12.76 -5.68 -24.18
N GLN A 101 11.96 -4.92 -23.42
CA GLN A 101 11.32 -5.36 -22.19
C GLN A 101 9.87 -5.83 -22.39
N THR A 102 9.26 -5.53 -23.55
CA THR A 102 7.90 -5.99 -23.93
C THR A 102 7.90 -7.36 -24.64
N VAL A 103 9.04 -8.07 -24.66
CA VAL A 103 9.12 -9.43 -25.19
C VAL A 103 9.77 -10.33 -24.13
N PHE A 104 9.06 -10.52 -23.02
CA PHE A 104 9.06 -11.73 -22.19
C PHE A 104 7.77 -11.74 -21.36
#